data_AF-A0A517U5J5-F1
#
_entry.id   AF-A0A517U5J5-F1
#
_cell.length_a   1.000
_cell.length_b   1.000
_cell.length_c   1.000
_cell.angle_alpha   90.00
_cell.angle_beta   90.00
_cell.angle_gamma   90.00
#
_symmetry.space_group_name_H-M   'P 1'
#
loop_
_entity.id
_entity.type
_entity.pdbx_description
1 polymer ?
#
loop_
_entity_poly.entity_id
_entity_poly.type
_entity_poly.pdbx_seq_one_letter_code
_entity_poly.pdbx_strand_id
1 'polypeptide(L)'
;MTVDEAVAAYSRLKSDRQICVLADYAHNLTVVARGTYVPGTEDIAHPRRLRMLNEVQHRVTGHLRHLLADDLQRYPDDVIAHIVTGEGDRELLTAFSAALWRCS
;
A
#
# COMPACT_ATOMS: atom_id res chain seq x y z
N MET A 1 6.63 2.74 -13.74
CA MET A 1 6.30 3.93 -12.94
C MET A 1 7.36 4.07 -11.86
N THR A 2 7.94 5.25 -11.69
CA THR A 2 8.86 5.59 -10.58
C THR A 2 8.05 5.86 -9.31
N VAL A 3 8.73 5.98 -8.15
CA VAL A 3 8.05 6.38 -6.90
C VAL A 3 7.39 7.74 -7.06
N ASP A 4 8.12 8.73 -7.59
CA ASP A 4 7.61 10.10 -7.76
C ASP A 4 6.40 10.16 -8.71
N GLU A 5 6.42 9.36 -9.79
CA GLU A 5 5.28 9.25 -10.70
C GLU A 5 4.07 8.62 -10.01
N ALA A 6 4.27 7.58 -9.19
CA ALA A 6 3.17 6.92 -8.46
C ALA A 6 2.58 7.84 -7.39
N VAL A 7 3.42 8.57 -6.66
CA VAL A 7 3.03 9.57 -5.67
C VAL A 7 2.21 10.67 -6.34
N ALA A 8 2.74 11.26 -7.42
CA ALA A 8 2.05 12.31 -8.15
C ALA A 8 0.71 11.83 -8.75
N ALA A 9 0.64 10.59 -9.22
CA ALA A 9 -0.59 10.00 -9.73
C ALA A 9 -1.64 9.84 -8.62
N TYR A 10 -1.26 9.27 -7.48
CA TYR A 10 -2.15 9.07 -6.33
C TYR A 10 -2.68 10.39 -5.76
N SER A 11 -1.80 11.39 -5.56
CA SER A 11 -2.17 12.67 -4.94
C SER A 11 -3.10 13.54 -5.79
N ARG A 12 -3.29 13.19 -7.07
CA ARG A 12 -4.24 13.87 -7.97
C ARG A 12 -5.63 13.22 -7.98
N LEU A 13 -5.76 12.04 -7.39
CA LEU A 13 -7.03 11.33 -7.34
C LEU A 13 -7.99 12.00 -6.36
N LYS A 14 -9.28 11.92 -6.67
CA LYS A 14 -10.34 12.22 -5.71
C LYS A 14 -10.43 11.12 -4.65
N SER A 15 -11.00 11.43 -3.50
CA SER A 15 -11.04 10.53 -2.34
C SER A 15 -11.71 9.18 -2.64
N ASP A 16 -12.73 9.13 -3.49
CA ASP A 16 -13.37 7.88 -3.94
C ASP A 16 -12.39 6.95 -4.68
N ARG A 17 -11.53 7.53 -5.54
CA ARG A 17 -10.50 6.79 -6.26
C ARG A 17 -9.32 6.43 -5.39
N GLN A 18 -8.92 7.31 -4.47
CA GLN A 18 -7.92 6.98 -3.44
C GLN A 18 -8.36 5.79 -2.58
N ILE A 19 -9.62 5.77 -2.15
CA ILE A 19 -10.23 4.64 -1.42
C ILE A 19 -10.12 3.35 -2.22
N CYS A 20 -10.48 3.36 -3.51
CA CYS A 20 -10.34 2.19 -4.39
C CYS A 20 -8.89 1.71 -4.46
N VAL A 21 -7.94 2.62 -4.72
CA VAL A 21 -6.51 2.29 -4.82
C VAL A 21 -5.99 1.66 -3.53
N LEU A 22 -6.28 2.26 -2.38
CA LEU A 22 -5.80 1.75 -1.10
C LEU A 22 -6.43 0.41 -0.72
N ALA A 23 -7.71 0.20 -1.04
CA ALA A 23 -8.38 -1.07 -0.80
C ALA A 23 -7.78 -2.20 -1.66
N ASP A 24 -7.60 -1.97 -2.96
CA ASP A 24 -6.96 -2.92 -3.87
C ASP A 24 -5.49 -3.16 -3.48
N TYR A 25 -4.77 -2.10 -3.10
CA TYR A 25 -3.40 -2.21 -2.63
C TYR A 25 -3.28 -3.01 -1.33
N ALA A 26 -4.17 -2.78 -0.37
CA ALA A 26 -4.22 -3.54 0.89
C ALA A 26 -4.44 -5.05 0.62
N HIS A 27 -5.28 -5.38 -0.37
CA HIS A 27 -5.42 -6.76 -0.81
C HIS A 27 -4.10 -7.32 -1.38
N ASN A 28 -3.44 -6.60 -2.28
CA ASN A 28 -2.19 -7.05 -2.90
C ASN A 28 -1.04 -7.18 -1.90
N LEU A 29 -0.99 -6.36 -0.85
CA LEU A 29 0.00 -6.49 0.22
C LEU A 29 -0.06 -7.87 0.89
N THR A 30 -1.26 -8.45 1.03
CA THR A 30 -1.38 -9.81 1.56
C THR A 30 -0.77 -10.85 0.63
N VAL A 31 -0.88 -10.66 -0.69
CA VAL A 31 -0.26 -11.53 -1.69
C VAL A 31 1.26 -11.43 -1.62
N VAL A 32 1.80 -10.20 -1.53
CA VAL A 32 3.23 -9.94 -1.33
C VAL A 32 3.73 -10.57 -0.03
N ALA A 33 2.99 -10.42 1.07
CA ALA A 33 3.35 -10.99 2.37
C ALA A 33 3.42 -12.53 2.37
N ARG A 34 2.60 -13.21 1.56
CA ARG A 34 2.67 -14.68 1.41
C ARG A 34 4.00 -15.15 0.82
N GLY A 35 4.71 -14.29 0.08
CA GLY A 35 6.07 -14.58 -0.39
C GLY A 35 7.10 -14.74 0.73
N THR A 36 6.75 -14.40 1.98
CA THR A 36 7.63 -14.57 3.14
C THR A 36 7.46 -15.90 3.87
N TYR A 37 6.52 -16.75 3.45
CA TYR A 37 6.23 -18.04 4.07
C TYR A 37 7.13 -19.15 3.52
N VAL A 38 7.37 -20.17 4.34
CA VAL A 38 7.99 -21.42 3.87
C VAL A 38 6.91 -22.25 3.17
N PRO A 39 7.08 -22.63 1.89
CA PRO A 39 6.07 -23.40 1.17
C PRO A 39 5.76 -24.74 1.85
N GLY A 40 4.47 -24.99 2.09
CA GLY A 40 4.00 -26.25 2.66
C GLY A 40 4.14 -26.40 4.18
N THR A 41 4.53 -25.34 4.91
CA THR A 41 4.59 -25.33 6.38
C THR A 41 3.92 -24.09 6.97
N GLU A 42 3.86 -24.00 8.30
CA GLU A 42 3.40 -22.81 9.03
C GLU A 42 4.54 -21.81 9.34
N ASP A 43 5.75 -22.08 8.86
CA ASP A 43 6.93 -21.28 9.18
C ASP A 43 7.09 -20.04 8.30
N ILE A 44 7.84 -19.06 8.82
CA ILE A 44 8.12 -17.79 8.14
C ILE A 44 9.60 -17.77 7.73
N ALA A 45 9.87 -17.71 6.42
CA ALA A 45 11.21 -17.61 5.85
C ALA A 45 11.85 -16.23 6.09
N HIS A 46 11.04 -15.16 6.05
CA HIS A 46 11.52 -13.77 6.12
C HIS A 46 10.76 -12.93 7.15
N PRO A 47 10.91 -13.17 8.46
CA PRO A 47 10.08 -12.55 9.49
C PRO A 47 10.24 -11.03 9.60
N ARG A 48 11.42 -10.48 9.27
CA ARG A 48 11.64 -9.02 9.23
C ARG A 48 10.86 -8.37 8.08
N ARG A 49 10.86 -8.99 6.90
CA ARG A 49 10.10 -8.54 5.72
C ARG A 49 8.61 -8.59 6.01
N LEU A 50 8.12 -9.69 6.59
CA LEU A 50 6.72 -9.84 6.97
C LEU A 50 6.28 -8.75 7.96
N ARG A 51 7.08 -8.46 8.98
CA ARG A 51 6.79 -7.36 9.92
C ARG A 51 6.68 -6.02 9.20
N MET A 52 7.63 -5.69 8.32
CA MET A 52 7.58 -4.44 7.56
C MET A 52 6.33 -4.36 6.67
N LEU A 53 5.96 -5.44 5.98
CA LEU A 53 4.74 -5.51 5.17
C LEU A 53 3.47 -5.32 6.01
N ASN A 54 3.41 -5.92 7.20
CA ASN A 54 2.30 -5.73 8.12
C ASN A 54 2.18 -4.28 8.60
N GLU A 55 3.30 -3.60 8.88
CA GLU A 55 3.30 -2.17 9.24
C GLU A 55 2.82 -1.30 8.07
N VAL A 56 3.21 -1.59 6.83
CA VAL A 56 2.70 -0.90 5.64
C VAL A 56 1.19 -1.14 5.51
N GLN A 57 0.74 -2.37 5.63
CA GLN A 57 -0.69 -2.71 5.57
C GLN A 57 -1.50 -2.03 6.68
N HIS A 58 -0.96 -1.93 7.88
CA HIS A 58 -1.58 -1.19 8.98
C HIS A 58 -1.73 0.29 8.64
N ARG A 59 -0.70 0.95 8.09
CA ARG A 59 -0.77 2.35 7.68
C ARG A 59 -1.76 2.59 6.53
N VAL A 60 -1.77 1.71 5.52
CA VAL A 60 -2.73 1.77 4.40
C VAL A 60 -4.17 1.69 4.91
N THR A 61 -4.47 0.69 5.74
CA THR A 61 -5.82 0.47 6.25
C THR A 61 -6.25 1.55 7.25
N GLY A 62 -5.30 2.07 8.04
CA GLY A 62 -5.53 3.24 8.88
C GLY A 62 -5.90 4.48 8.06
N HIS A 63 -5.15 4.79 7.01
CA HIS A 63 -5.43 5.94 6.14
C HIS A 63 -6.75 5.77 5.37
N LEU A 64 -7.03 4.56 4.87
CA LEU A 64 -8.30 4.21 4.24
C LEU A 64 -9.49 4.48 5.17
N ARG A 65 -9.37 4.13 6.45
CA ARG A 65 -10.39 4.43 7.46
C ARG A 65 -10.64 5.92 7.62
N HIS A 66 -9.59 6.75 7.62
CA HIS A 66 -9.74 8.20 7.71
C HIS A 66 -10.43 8.78 6.45
N LEU A 67 -10.09 8.31 5.25
CA LEU A 67 -10.76 8.73 4.01
C LEU A 67 -12.25 8.35 4.00
N LEU A 68 -12.59 7.14 4.45
CA LEU A 68 -13.99 6.69 4.55
C LEU A 68 -14.81 7.50 5.57
N ALA A 69 -14.16 8.03 6.60
CA ALA A 69 -14.79 8.83 7.65
C ALA A 69 -14.81 10.35 7.34
N ASP A 70 -14.25 10.78 6.21
CA ASP A 70 -13.97 12.19 5.88
C ASP A 70 -13.20 12.91 7.02
N ASP A 71 -12.28 12.18 7.65
CA ASP A 71 -11.50 12.67 8.79
C ASP A 71 -10.27 13.44 8.30
N LEU A 72 -10.16 14.70 8.75
CA LEU A 72 -9.04 15.59 8.44
C LEU A 72 -7.75 15.21 9.19
N GLN A 73 -7.81 14.37 10.22
CA GLN A 73 -6.65 13.83 10.93
C GLN A 73 -5.99 12.68 10.16
N ARG A 74 -5.62 12.95 8.90
CA ARG A 74 -4.96 12.01 8.01
C ARG A 74 -3.64 12.55 7.50
N TYR A 75 -2.74 11.64 7.12
CA TYR A 75 -1.55 12.03 6.38
C TYR A 75 -1.94 12.79 5.10
N PRO A 76 -1.13 13.77 4.67
CA PRO A 76 -1.16 14.26 3.30
C PRO A 76 -1.01 13.13 2.28
N ASP A 77 -1.63 13.29 1.10
CA ASP A 77 -1.72 12.22 0.10
C ASP A 77 -0.34 11.78 -0.43
N ASP A 78 0.59 12.73 -0.56
CA ASP A 78 1.97 12.48 -0.95
C ASP A 78 2.75 11.72 0.14
N VAL A 79 2.56 12.09 1.41
CA VAL A 79 3.21 11.44 2.54
C VAL A 79 2.76 9.98 2.65
N ILE A 80 1.45 9.70 2.56
CA ILE A 80 1.00 8.31 2.57
C ILE A 80 1.49 7.56 1.33
N ALA A 81 1.49 8.15 0.14
CA ALA A 81 1.99 7.53 -1.08
C ALA A 81 3.48 7.14 -0.99
N HIS A 82 4.30 7.96 -0.33
CA HIS A 82 5.70 7.62 -0.05
C HIS A 82 5.84 6.47 0.95
N ILE A 83 5.04 6.46 2.02
CA ILE A 83 5.03 5.36 3.00
C ILE A 83 4.65 4.04 2.33
N VAL A 84 3.60 4.04 1.49
CA VAL A 84 3.06 2.80 0.90
C VAL A 84 3.97 2.22 -0.17
N THR A 85 4.78 3.05 -0.84
CA THR A 85 5.80 2.57 -1.79
C THR A 85 7.06 2.04 -1.10
N GLY A 86 7.13 2.08 0.24
CA GLY A 86 8.17 1.45 1.04
C GLY A 86 9.57 1.95 0.73
N GLU A 87 9.73 3.27 0.52
CA GLU A 87 11.04 3.91 0.26
C GLU A 87 11.82 3.30 -0.92
N GLY A 88 11.11 2.87 -1.97
CA GLY A 88 11.72 2.32 -3.19
C GLY A 88 11.75 0.79 -3.25
N ASP A 89 11.04 0.12 -2.35
CA ASP A 89 10.77 -1.32 -2.46
C ASP A 89 10.04 -1.61 -3.78
N ARG A 90 10.71 -2.35 -4.67
CA ARG A 90 10.23 -2.58 -6.04
C ARG A 90 8.93 -3.37 -6.07
N GLU A 91 8.73 -4.28 -5.13
CA GLU A 91 7.53 -5.13 -5.09
C GLU A 91 6.33 -4.32 -4.59
N LEU A 92 6.54 -3.50 -3.57
CA LEU A 92 5.53 -2.55 -3.07
C LEU A 92 5.16 -1.51 -4.13
N LEU A 93 6.16 -0.91 -4.79
CA LEU A 93 5.92 0.02 -5.89
C LEU A 93 5.15 -0.64 -7.04
N THR A 94 5.46 -1.89 -7.36
CA THR A 94 4.77 -2.65 -8.42
C THR A 94 3.32 -2.91 -8.04
N ALA A 95 3.07 -3.39 -6.82
CA ALA A 95 1.74 -3.64 -6.31
C ALA A 95 0.89 -2.35 -6.22
N PHE A 96 1.49 -1.24 -5.77
CA PHE A 96 0.83 0.06 -5.68
C PHE A 96 0.54 0.63 -7.07
N SER A 97 1.49 0.51 -8.00
CA SER A 97 1.30 0.88 -9.40
C SER A 97 0.14 0.11 -10.02
N ALA A 98 0.05 -1.19 -9.79
CA ALA A 98 -1.03 -2.01 -10.32
C ALA A 98 -2.40 -1.59 -9.77
N ALA A 99 -2.48 -1.22 -8.49
CA ALA A 99 -3.69 -0.68 -7.88
C ALA A 99 -4.08 0.68 -8.49
N LEU A 100 -3.10 1.57 -8.69
CA LEU A 100 -3.31 2.84 -9.40
C LEU A 100 -3.90 2.62 -10.78
N TRP A 101 -3.31 1.74 -11.60
CA TRP A 101 -3.83 1.44 -12.93
C TRP A 101 -5.26 0.88 -12.95
N ARG A 102 -5.66 0.10 -11.94
CA ARG A 102 -7.02 -0.48 -11.87
C ARG A 102 -8.08 0.50 -11.40
N CYS A 103 -7.71 1.46 -10.56
CA CYS A 103 -8.64 2.34 -9.87
C CYS A 103 -8.63 3.80 -10.36
N SER A 104 -7.63 4.19 -11.17
CA SER A 104 -7.56 5.52 -11.81
C SER A 104 -8.57 5.72 -12.94
#